data_AF-A0A812TYF5-F1
#
_entry.id   AF-A0A812TYF5-F1
#
_cell.length_a   1.000
_cell.length_b   1.000
_cell.length_c   1.000
_cell.angle_alpha   90.00
_cell.angle_beta   90.00
_cell.angle_gamma   90.00
#
_symmetry.space_group_name_H-M   'P 1'
#
loop_
_entity.id
_entity.type
_entity.pdbx_description
1 polymer ?
#
loop_
_entity_poly.entity_id
_entity_poly.type
_entity_poly.pdbx_seq_one_letter_code
_entity_poly.pdbx_strand_id
1 'polypeptide(L)'
;MRFFQRRREKDADWLQQMEGNWSDRHGSCYEVFRDAAYKGTSYSCSVRIQRPSGEAFSRPAVIKQVEDGTIIWGQKYILDETHSTQDSLSWKNLRGYSGFSWQRM
;
A
#
# COMPACT_ATOMS: atom_id res chain seq x y z
N MET A 1 -9.70 32.08 11.08
CA MET A 1 -9.28 31.37 9.87
C MET A 1 -7.79 31.08 9.97
N ARG A 2 -7.40 29.82 10.20
CA ARG A 2 -5.98 29.42 10.21
C ARG A 2 -5.70 28.67 8.93
N PHE A 3 -5.05 29.36 8.00
CA PHE A 3 -4.44 28.77 6.82
C PHE A 3 -3.30 27.87 7.28
N PHE A 4 -3.46 26.54 7.21
CA PHE A 4 -2.37 25.60 7.28
C PHE A 4 -2.07 25.12 5.86
N GLN A 5 -1.28 25.91 5.14
CA GLN A 5 -0.66 25.47 3.91
C GLN A 5 0.86 25.60 4.11
N ARG A 6 1.49 24.49 4.53
CA ARG A 6 2.89 24.10 4.24
C ARG A 6 3.31 22.86 5.05
N ARG A 7 3.12 21.68 4.45
CA ARG A 7 4.17 20.67 4.23
C ARG A 7 3.74 19.91 2.98
N ARG A 8 4.35 20.24 1.84
CA ARG A 8 4.29 19.49 0.59
C ARG A 8 5.64 19.70 -0.07
N GLU A 9 6.68 19.17 0.55
CA GLU A 9 8.02 19.10 -0.01
C GLU A 9 8.59 17.74 0.40
N LYS A 10 8.47 16.79 -0.53
CA LYS A 10 8.74 15.35 -0.46
C LYS A 10 7.82 14.50 0.40
N ASP A 11 6.49 14.58 0.20
CA ASP A 11 5.66 13.44 0.56
C ASP A 11 6.10 12.27 -0.33
N ALA A 12 6.53 11.17 0.28
CA ALA A 12 6.81 9.96 -0.47
C ALA A 12 5.54 9.60 -1.24
N ASP A 13 5.62 9.47 -2.56
CA ASP A 13 4.52 8.89 -3.34
C ASP A 13 4.48 7.40 -2.97
N TRP A 14 3.82 7.08 -1.86
CA TRP A 14 3.73 5.73 -1.33
C TRP A 14 3.10 4.77 -2.33
N LEU A 15 2.16 5.25 -3.15
CA LEU A 15 1.58 4.44 -4.22
C LEU A 15 2.63 4.08 -5.28
N GLN A 16 3.66 4.91 -5.48
CA GLN A 16 4.74 4.67 -6.44
C GLN A 16 5.73 3.70 -5.84
N GLN A 17 6.08 3.93 -4.58
CA GLN A 17 6.97 3.08 -3.82
C GLN A 17 6.42 1.66 -3.67
N MET A 18 5.10 1.52 -3.54
CA MET A 18 4.40 0.23 -3.47
C MET A 18 4.43 -0.57 -4.77
N GLU A 19 4.66 0.06 -5.92
CA GLU A 19 4.57 -0.62 -7.21
C GLU A 19 5.64 -1.71 -7.36
N GLY A 20 5.22 -2.86 -7.88
CA GLY A 20 6.03 -4.04 -8.20
C GLY A 20 5.90 -5.18 -7.19
N ASN A 21 6.97 -5.96 -7.00
CA ASN A 21 6.89 -7.29 -6.39
C ASN A 21 7.27 -7.31 -4.91
N TRP A 22 6.45 -7.98 -4.13
CA TRP A 22 6.58 -8.11 -2.68
C TRP A 22 6.27 -9.54 -2.23
N SER A 23 6.80 -9.90 -1.07
CA SER A 23 6.48 -11.16 -0.39
C SER A 23 6.18 -10.92 1.08
N ASP A 24 5.40 -11.81 1.71
CA ASP A 24 5.25 -11.85 3.16
C ASP A 24 6.08 -12.99 3.77
N ARG A 25 6.23 -12.98 5.11
CA ARG A 25 6.93 -14.03 5.86
C ARG A 25 6.32 -15.44 5.71
N HIS A 26 5.09 -15.53 5.19
CA HIS A 26 4.38 -16.77 5.00
C HIS A 26 4.54 -17.31 3.56
N GLY A 27 5.30 -16.61 2.71
CA GLY A 27 5.57 -17.01 1.33
C GLY A 27 4.48 -16.62 0.33
N SER A 28 3.52 -15.76 0.71
CA SER A 28 2.62 -15.19 -0.29
C SER A 28 3.38 -14.13 -1.09
N CYS A 29 3.20 -14.13 -2.41
CA CYS A 29 3.76 -13.12 -3.31
C CYS A 29 2.67 -12.14 -3.77
N TYR A 30 3.05 -10.89 -3.96
CA TYR A 30 2.18 -9.79 -4.30
C TYR A 30 2.81 -8.96 -5.41
N GLU A 31 2.11 -8.86 -6.53
CA GLU A 31 2.49 -7.99 -7.63
C GLU A 31 1.52 -6.79 -7.62
N VAL A 32 2.06 -5.61 -7.36
CA VAL A 32 1.31 -4.37 -7.16
C VAL A 32 1.44 -3.50 -8.40
N PHE A 33 0.32 -3.07 -8.95
CA PHE A 33 0.27 -2.22 -10.13
C PHE A 33 -0.52 -0.96 -9.82
N ARG A 34 0.00 0.19 -10.26
CA ARG A 34 -0.71 1.46 -10.16
C ARG A 34 -1.91 1.46 -11.10
N ASP A 35 -3.09 1.79 -10.57
CA ASP A 35 -4.28 1.91 -11.41
C ASP A 35 -4.19 3.18 -12.27
N ALA A 36 -4.94 3.21 -13.39
CA ALA A 36 -4.95 4.34 -14.31
C ALA A 36 -5.27 5.65 -13.58
N ALA A 37 -4.44 6.66 -13.82
CA ALA A 37 -4.60 7.98 -13.22
C ALA A 37 -5.74 8.75 -13.89
N TYR A 38 -6.61 9.39 -13.09
CA TYR A 38 -7.53 10.40 -13.62
C TYR A 38 -6.90 11.78 -13.45
N LYS A 39 -6.81 12.55 -14.55
CA LYS A 39 -6.14 13.87 -14.57
C LYS A 39 -4.72 13.85 -14.00
N GLY A 40 -3.97 12.77 -14.27
CA GLY A 40 -2.56 12.65 -13.88
C GLY A 40 -2.32 12.27 -12.41
N THR A 41 -3.37 12.02 -11.61
CA THR A 41 -3.22 11.48 -10.26
C THR A 41 -3.90 10.11 -10.15
N SER A 42 -3.16 9.10 -9.71
CA SER A 42 -3.72 7.80 -9.32
C SER A 42 -3.81 7.75 -7.81
N TYR A 43 -4.92 7.22 -7.29
CA TYR A 43 -5.19 7.12 -5.86
C TYR A 43 -5.33 5.66 -5.41
N SER A 44 -5.00 4.70 -6.28
CA SER A 44 -5.13 3.28 -5.97
C SER A 44 -4.15 2.40 -6.72
N CYS A 45 -3.89 1.23 -6.12
CA CYS A 45 -3.18 0.13 -6.76
C CYS A 45 -4.01 -1.15 -6.71
N SER A 46 -3.92 -1.91 -7.80
CA SER A 46 -4.41 -3.28 -7.89
C SER A 46 -3.31 -4.24 -7.49
N VAL A 47 -3.69 -5.38 -6.87
CA VAL A 47 -2.72 -6.37 -6.40
C VAL A 47 -3.09 -7.73 -6.94
N ARG A 48 -2.14 -8.39 -7.62
CA ARG A 48 -2.21 -9.83 -7.90
C ARG A 48 -1.53 -10.57 -6.77
N ILE A 49 -2.21 -11.57 -6.23
CA ILE A 49 -1.78 -12.32 -5.05
C ILE A 49 -1.55 -13.76 -5.49
N GLN A 50 -0.40 -14.33 -5.14
CA GLN A 50 -0.12 -15.75 -5.24
C GLN A 50 0.16 -16.30 -3.85
N ARG A 51 -0.62 -17.31 -3.45
CA ARG A 51 -0.45 -18.00 -2.17
C ARG A 51 0.61 -19.08 -2.28
N PRO A 52 1.24 -19.47 -1.15
CA PRO A 52 2.17 -20.61 -1.12
C PRO A 52 1.56 -21.91 -1.63
N SER A 53 0.23 -22.07 -1.51
CA SER A 53 -0.52 -23.21 -2.05
C SER A 53 -0.59 -23.25 -3.58
N GLY A 54 -0.14 -22.21 -4.27
CA GLY A 54 -0.27 -22.05 -5.73
C GLY A 54 -1.55 -21.34 -6.17
N GLU A 55 -2.50 -21.09 -5.26
CA GLU A 55 -3.70 -20.31 -5.57
C GLU A 55 -3.32 -18.86 -5.94
N ALA A 56 -3.85 -18.36 -7.06
CA ALA A 56 -3.60 -17.00 -7.51
C ALA A 56 -4.90 -16.27 -7.85
N PHE A 57 -5.01 -15.01 -7.42
CA PHE A 57 -6.17 -14.16 -7.69
C PHE A 57 -5.79 -12.67 -7.66
N SER A 58 -6.59 -11.84 -8.30
CA SER A 58 -6.37 -10.39 -8.36
C SER A 58 -7.39 -9.64 -7.52
N ARG A 59 -6.96 -8.55 -6.88
CA ARG A 59 -7.79 -7.63 -6.12
C ARG A 59 -7.66 -6.22 -6.71
N PRO A 60 -8.62 -5.78 -7.54
CA PRO A 60 -8.56 -4.48 -8.18
C PRO A 60 -8.73 -3.34 -7.17
N ALA A 61 -7.97 -2.26 -7.34
CA ALA A 61 -8.03 -1.03 -6.53
C ALA A 61 -8.10 -1.31 -5.01
N VAL A 62 -7.36 -2.31 -4.54
CA VAL A 62 -7.45 -2.76 -3.14
C VAL A 62 -6.56 -1.94 -2.22
N ILE A 63 -5.49 -1.37 -2.74
CA ILE A 63 -4.68 -0.38 -2.04
C ILE A 63 -5.18 0.99 -2.47
N LYS A 64 -5.45 1.89 -1.52
CA LYS A 64 -5.96 3.23 -1.82
C LYS A 64 -5.32 4.28 -0.93
N GLN A 65 -5.10 5.46 -1.50
CA GLN A 65 -4.90 6.67 -0.72
C GLN A 65 -6.24 7.34 -0.47
N VAL A 66 -6.60 7.58 0.78
CA VAL A 66 -7.83 8.29 1.15
C VAL A 66 -7.55 9.79 1.34
N GLU A 67 -8.60 10.60 1.52
CA GLU A 67 -8.51 12.07 1.50
C GLU A 67 -7.53 12.68 2.51
N ASP A 68 -7.33 12.04 3.66
CA ASP A 68 -6.39 12.49 4.69
C ASP A 68 -4.92 12.10 4.41
N GLY A 69 -4.66 11.45 3.27
CA GLY A 69 -3.34 10.98 2.85
C GLY A 69 -3.02 9.55 3.26
N THR A 70 -3.83 8.93 4.14
CA THR A 70 -3.59 7.58 4.65
C THR A 70 -3.66 6.54 3.52
N ILE A 71 -2.69 5.62 3.51
CA ILE A 71 -2.71 4.48 2.60
C ILE A 71 -3.35 3.28 3.28
N ILE A 72 -4.40 2.75 2.68
CA ILE A 72 -5.14 1.58 3.17
C ILE A 72 -4.94 0.40 2.25
N TRP A 73 -4.92 -0.80 2.82
CA TRP A 73 -5.11 -2.05 2.07
C TRP A 73 -6.42 -2.71 2.48
N GLY A 74 -7.35 -2.72 1.53
CA GLY A 74 -8.72 -3.15 1.70
C GLY A 74 -9.41 -2.21 2.68
N GLN A 75 -10.05 -2.78 3.70
CA GLN A 75 -10.72 -2.04 4.77
C GLN A 75 -10.17 -2.39 6.15
N LYS A 76 -9.03 -3.09 6.21
CA LYS A 76 -8.53 -3.72 7.43
C LYS A 76 -7.15 -3.24 7.84
N TYR A 77 -6.36 -2.74 6.92
CA TYR A 77 -4.97 -2.40 7.19
C TYR A 77 -4.65 -0.98 6.72
N ILE A 78 -3.82 -0.30 7.50
CA ILE A 78 -3.20 0.99 7.14
C ILE A 78 -1.69 0.78 7.02
N LEU A 79 -1.07 1.52 6.11
CA LEU A 79 0.38 1.55 6.03
C LEU A 79 0.95 2.27 7.27
N ASP A 80 1.92 1.66 7.90
CA ASP A 80 2.74 2.29 8.91
C ASP A 80 3.96 2.94 8.25
N GLU A 81 3.79 4.18 7.83
CA GLU A 81 4.83 4.97 7.16
C GLU A 81 6.12 5.09 8.00
N THR A 82 6.01 5.06 9.33
CA THR A 82 7.15 5.19 10.24
C THR A 82 8.06 3.95 10.27
N HIS A 83 7.52 2.78 9.92
CA HIS A 83 8.24 1.50 9.89
C HIS A 83 8.30 0.92 8.46
N SER A 84 8.00 1.75 7.46
CA SER A 84 8.07 1.38 6.05
C SER A 84 9.27 2.04 5.39
N THR A 85 9.92 1.31 4.50
CA THR A 85 11.08 1.72 3.71
C THR A 85 10.83 1.39 2.25
N GLN A 86 11.79 1.67 1.37
CA GLN A 86 11.71 1.28 -0.04
C GLN A 86 11.63 -0.24 -0.22
N ASP A 87 12.22 -1.00 0.71
CA ASP A 87 12.35 -2.46 0.61
C ASP A 87 11.41 -3.22 1.55
N SER A 88 10.66 -2.52 2.41
CA SER A 88 9.77 -3.13 3.40
C SER A 88 8.54 -2.26 3.63
N LEU A 89 7.35 -2.85 3.59
CA LEU A 89 6.09 -2.16 3.91
C LEU A 89 5.45 -2.78 5.14
N SER A 90 5.21 -1.97 6.16
CA SER A 90 4.62 -2.40 7.41
C SER A 90 3.14 -2.04 7.45
N TRP A 91 2.27 -3.02 7.67
CA TRP A 91 0.81 -2.85 7.66
C TRP A 91 0.23 -3.08 9.05
N LYS A 92 -0.45 -2.06 9.59
CA LYS A 92 -1.15 -2.12 10.89
C LYS A 92 -2.61 -2.48 10.69
N ASN A 93 -3.11 -3.41 11.51
CA ASN A 93 -4.52 -3.74 11.51
C ASN A 93 -5.34 -2.65 12.21
N LEU A 94 -6.40 -2.15 11.56
CA LEU A 94 -7.29 -1.11 12.07
C LEU A 94 -8.05 -1.52 13.33
N ARG A 95 -8.21 -2.82 13.59
CA ARG A 95 -8.98 -3.36 14.73
C ARG A 95 -8.08 -3.82 15.89
N GLY A 96 -6.79 -3.49 15.87
CA GLY A 96 -5.84 -3.84 16.94
C GLY A 96 -5.33 -5.28 16.92
N TYR A 97 -5.65 -6.07 15.88
CA TYR A 97 -5.00 -7.37 15.66
C TYR A 97 -3.54 -7.20 15.19
N SER A 98 -2.80 -8.31 15.13
CA SER A 98 -1.44 -8.31 14.58
C SER A 98 -1.40 -7.73 13.17
N GLY A 99 -0.50 -6.78 12.95
CA GLY A 99 -0.10 -6.34 11.62
C GLY A 99 0.74 -7.40 10.91
N PHE A 100 1.23 -7.06 9.73
CA PHE A 100 2.19 -7.88 8.98
C PHE A 100 3.08 -6.95 8.15
N SER A 101 4.17 -7.51 7.62
CA SER A 101 5.07 -6.78 6.72
C SER A 101 5.20 -7.49 5.39
N TRP A 102 5.42 -6.67 4.37
CA TRP A 102 5.88 -7.08 3.06
C TRP A 102 7.36 -6.77 2.92
N GLN A 103 8.09 -7.63 2.22
CA GLN A 103 9.48 -7.45 1.83
C GLN A 103 9.58 -7.42 0.32
N ARG A 104 10.43 -6.53 -0.20
CA ARG A 104 10.69 -6.41 -1.62
C ARG A 104 11.34 -7.70 -2.14
N MET A 105 10.93 -8.11 -3.33
CA MET A 105 11.55 -9.20 -4.09
C MET A 105 12.53 -8.66 -5.13
#